data_AF-A0A916M7D0-F1
#
_entry.id   AF-A0A916M7D0-F1
#
_cell.length_a   1.000
_cell.length_b   1.000
_cell.length_c   1.000
_cell.angle_alpha   90.00
_cell.angle_beta   90.00
_cell.angle_gamma   90.00
#
_symmetry.space_group_name_H-M   'P 1'
#
loop_
_entity.id
_entity.type
_entity.pdbx_description
1 polymer ?
#
loop_
_entity_poly.entity_id
_entity_poly.type
_entity_poly.pdbx_seq_one_letter_code
_entity_poly.pdbx_strand_id
1 'polypeptide(L)'
;MATRNEKIGSKVAQMMAGADGVTVFQEGKDFGVGFTFSNTMVGKMKGVPGAEFDREGGHWRVPASSVEALMGAVEDMRDFSRNGGVQVKDLAGGAKLVIFDYNKAVSQIIGPVAGAEFKKDVGGWVVPGDSKALVAEQGQSSYFDLAINKMRGMVTEISQAHESIKNLAAEHAKGKNLKPGIHYPETDQSYTGPIINANGHYAAQLTGIEDQKGVMFLTIHEQAALGKEVLKGDDLRIDYRPDRSVQVRTTEVFRQQQAERQKLEQVAAEKMDGAKVFNASTKDNKHYVGDVVEMTDHFVLQKSNRDGFTIHDRSKLKGNVVKGENLDVKYENGVGKVHEKAKGKELAGAER
;
A
#
# COMPACT_ATOMS: atom_id res chain seq x y z
N MET A 1 -45.51 21.74 20.66
CA MET A 1 -44.58 20.61 20.44
C MET A 1 -44.30 20.55 18.95
N ALA A 2 -43.02 20.62 18.53
CA ALA A 2 -42.71 20.51 17.10
C ALA A 2 -43.03 19.10 16.58
N THR A 3 -43.62 19.02 15.39
CA THR A 3 -43.91 17.74 14.74
C THR A 3 -42.62 17.00 14.39
N ARG A 4 -42.67 15.67 14.21
CA ARG A 4 -41.48 14.88 13.81
C ARG A 4 -40.83 15.45 12.54
N ASN A 5 -41.64 15.92 11.59
CA ASN A 5 -41.18 16.50 10.33
C ASN A 5 -40.45 17.83 10.54
N GLU A 6 -40.94 18.69 11.43
CA GLU A 6 -40.26 19.95 11.78
C GLU A 6 -38.90 19.70 12.45
N LYS A 7 -38.84 18.69 13.34
CA LYS A 7 -37.58 18.29 14.00
C LYS A 7 -36.56 17.77 12.99
N ILE A 8 -36.98 16.92 12.04
CA ILE A 8 -36.10 16.42 10.98
C ILE A 8 -35.65 17.57 10.07
N GLY A 9 -36.54 18.47 9.68
CA GLY A 9 -36.20 19.62 8.83
C GLY A 9 -35.15 20.53 9.46
N SER A 10 -35.31 20.90 10.74
CA SER A 10 -34.32 21.71 11.47
C SER A 10 -32.96 21.02 11.57
N LYS A 11 -32.98 19.72 11.82
CA LYS A 11 -31.79 18.87 11.90
C LYS A 11 -31.07 18.73 10.55
N VAL A 12 -31.81 18.58 9.45
CA VAL A 12 -31.24 18.57 8.09
C VAL A 12 -30.60 19.92 7.76
N ALA A 13 -31.23 21.03 8.14
CA ALA A 13 -30.64 22.36 7.95
C ALA A 13 -29.32 22.52 8.72
N GLN A 14 -29.24 22.04 9.97
CA GLN A 14 -28.00 22.02 10.76
C GLN A 14 -26.94 21.11 10.12
N MET A 15 -27.34 19.94 9.63
CA MET A 15 -26.45 19.03 8.91
C MET A 15 -25.86 19.72 7.68
N MET A 16 -26.64 20.43 6.88
CA MET A 16 -26.14 21.12 5.68
C MET A 16 -25.28 22.35 6.00
N ALA A 17 -25.55 23.05 7.11
CA ALA A 17 -24.83 24.26 7.49
C ALA A 17 -23.42 24.02 8.07
N GLY A 18 -23.13 22.82 8.59
CA GLY A 18 -21.84 22.54 9.24
C GLY A 18 -20.68 22.40 8.24
N ALA A 19 -19.50 22.87 8.64
CA ALA A 19 -18.28 22.81 7.85
C ALA A 19 -17.07 22.38 8.71
N ASP A 20 -17.11 21.13 9.17
CA ASP A 20 -16.01 20.49 9.93
C ASP A 20 -15.39 19.37 9.08
N GLY A 21 -14.83 19.72 7.92
CA GLY A 21 -14.23 18.76 6.98
C GLY A 21 -15.25 17.84 6.25
N VAL A 22 -16.54 18.00 6.51
CA VAL A 22 -17.64 17.26 5.89
C VAL A 22 -18.69 18.23 5.35
N THR A 23 -18.82 18.28 4.03
CA THR A 23 -19.79 19.09 3.31
C THR A 23 -21.00 18.25 2.95
N VAL A 24 -22.21 18.75 3.21
CA VAL A 24 -23.46 18.10 2.82
C VAL A 24 -24.29 19.08 2.00
N PHE A 25 -24.76 18.64 0.84
CA PHE A 25 -25.61 19.45 -0.04
C PHE A 25 -26.77 18.60 -0.58
N GLN A 26 -27.82 19.26 -1.05
CA GLN A 26 -28.96 18.60 -1.65
C GLN A 26 -28.75 18.46 -3.15
N GLU A 27 -28.98 17.26 -3.69
CA GLU A 27 -28.86 16.94 -5.11
C GLU A 27 -30.18 16.34 -5.59
N GLY A 28 -31.09 17.21 -6.06
CA GLY A 28 -32.46 16.82 -6.37
C GLY A 28 -33.19 16.28 -5.13
N LYS A 29 -33.54 15.00 -5.15
CA LYS A 29 -34.20 14.29 -4.04
C LYS A 29 -33.22 13.60 -3.10
N ASP A 30 -31.94 13.57 -3.44
CA ASP A 30 -30.89 12.88 -2.69
C ASP A 30 -29.97 13.90 -2.02
N PHE A 31 -29.03 13.41 -1.22
CA PHE A 31 -28.00 14.20 -0.56
C PHE A 31 -26.63 13.85 -1.13
N GLY A 32 -25.83 14.87 -1.43
CA GLY A 32 -24.41 14.74 -1.73
C GLY A 32 -23.57 14.99 -0.46
N VAL A 33 -22.58 14.12 -0.20
CA VAL A 33 -21.65 14.25 0.93
C VAL A 33 -20.20 14.20 0.46
N GLY A 34 -19.47 15.29 0.67
CA GLY A 34 -18.05 15.42 0.33
C GLY A 34 -17.17 15.56 1.58
N PHE A 35 -16.01 14.90 1.58
CA PHE A 35 -15.00 14.97 2.63
C PHE A 35 -13.63 14.55 2.07
N THR A 36 -12.55 14.99 2.70
CA THR A 36 -11.19 14.52 2.39
C THR A 36 -11.11 13.02 2.65
N PHE A 37 -10.53 12.26 1.72
CA PHE A 37 -10.49 10.80 1.82
C PHE A 37 -9.96 10.32 3.19
N SER A 38 -10.79 9.54 3.88
CA SER A 38 -10.52 8.92 5.17
C SER A 38 -11.19 7.55 5.16
N ASN A 39 -10.44 6.49 5.48
CA ASN A 39 -10.98 5.12 5.51
C ASN A 39 -12.10 4.99 6.55
N THR A 40 -11.95 5.69 7.68
CA THR A 40 -12.92 5.76 8.76
C THR A 40 -14.22 6.40 8.27
N MET A 41 -14.13 7.57 7.62
CA MET A 41 -15.29 8.28 7.08
C MET A 41 -15.96 7.50 5.94
N VAL A 42 -15.18 6.87 5.05
CA VAL A 42 -15.70 5.96 4.01
C VAL A 42 -16.46 4.79 4.64
N GLY A 43 -15.93 4.20 5.72
CA GLY A 43 -16.61 3.15 6.47
C GLY A 43 -17.96 3.61 7.05
N LYS A 44 -18.03 4.85 7.56
CA LYS A 44 -19.28 5.45 8.04
C LYS A 44 -20.31 5.62 6.91
N MET A 45 -19.90 6.12 5.75
CA MET A 45 -20.79 6.27 4.60
C MET A 45 -21.29 4.94 4.05
N LYS A 46 -20.44 3.91 3.99
CA LYS A 46 -20.86 2.56 3.60
C LYS A 46 -21.90 1.95 4.55
N GLY A 47 -21.97 2.43 5.79
CA GLY A 47 -23.00 2.05 6.75
C GLY A 47 -24.35 2.73 6.54
N VAL A 48 -24.42 3.77 5.70
CA VAL A 48 -25.66 4.49 5.39
C VAL A 48 -26.40 3.74 4.26
N PRO A 49 -27.68 3.32 4.47
CA PRO A 49 -28.40 2.55 3.47
C PRO A 49 -28.55 3.27 2.12
N GLY A 50 -28.20 2.59 1.03
CA GLY A 50 -28.28 3.13 -0.33
C GLY A 50 -27.24 4.21 -0.66
N ALA A 51 -26.24 4.44 0.20
CA ALA A 51 -25.16 5.35 -0.09
C ALA A 51 -24.21 4.77 -1.16
N GLU A 52 -23.93 5.55 -2.20
CA GLU A 52 -23.04 5.17 -3.30
C GLU A 52 -22.06 6.30 -3.59
N PHE A 53 -20.84 5.96 -4.01
CA PHE A 53 -19.83 6.98 -4.36
C PHE A 53 -19.97 7.36 -5.84
N ASP A 54 -20.35 8.60 -6.10
CA ASP A 54 -20.36 9.20 -7.42
C ASP A 54 -18.92 9.59 -7.81
N ARG A 55 -18.30 8.79 -8.68
CA ARG A 55 -16.92 9.02 -9.13
C ARG A 55 -16.76 10.28 -9.96
N GLU A 56 -17.79 10.66 -10.71
CA GLU A 56 -17.76 11.85 -11.55
C GLU A 56 -17.93 13.10 -10.70
N GLY A 57 -18.86 13.05 -9.74
CA GLY A 57 -19.10 14.13 -8.78
C GLY A 57 -18.08 14.23 -7.64
N GLY A 58 -17.29 13.17 -7.39
CA GLY A 58 -16.30 13.13 -6.31
C GLY A 58 -16.92 13.17 -4.90
N HIS A 59 -18.16 12.69 -4.75
CA HIS A 59 -18.89 12.73 -3.48
C HIS A 59 -19.79 11.49 -3.32
N TRP A 60 -20.27 11.26 -2.11
CA TRP A 60 -21.25 10.20 -1.84
C TRP A 60 -22.66 10.69 -2.10
N ARG A 61 -23.45 9.98 -2.90
CA ARG A 61 -24.87 10.20 -3.06
C ARG A 61 -25.64 9.31 -2.08
N VAL A 62 -26.61 9.90 -1.37
CA VAL A 62 -27.40 9.21 -0.34
C VAL A 62 -28.88 9.51 -0.57
N PRO A 63 -29.75 8.49 -0.65
CA PRO A 63 -31.17 8.72 -0.87
C PRO A 63 -31.81 9.40 0.34
N ALA A 64 -32.77 10.31 0.12
CA ALA A 64 -33.46 11.00 1.22
C ALA A 64 -34.20 10.06 2.18
N SER A 65 -34.57 8.84 1.74
CA SER A 65 -35.13 7.81 2.63
C SER A 65 -34.18 7.38 3.74
N SER A 66 -32.88 7.65 3.61
CA SER A 66 -31.83 7.28 4.57
C SER A 66 -31.31 8.48 5.36
N VAL A 67 -32.06 9.60 5.38
CA VAL A 67 -31.63 10.87 6.02
C VAL A 67 -31.31 10.71 7.50
N GLU A 68 -32.07 9.90 8.26
CA GLU A 68 -31.80 9.71 9.69
C GLU A 68 -30.46 8.98 9.93
N ALA A 69 -30.12 7.99 9.10
CA ALA A 69 -28.83 7.29 9.16
C ALA A 69 -27.68 8.21 8.70
N LEU A 70 -27.92 9.01 7.65
CA LEU A 70 -26.97 10.00 7.15
C LEU A 70 -26.60 11.02 8.22
N MET A 71 -27.59 11.52 8.95
CA MET A 71 -27.38 12.48 10.02
C MET A 71 -26.42 11.97 11.11
N GLY A 72 -26.63 10.72 11.56
CA GLY A 72 -25.74 10.10 12.55
C GLY A 72 -24.32 9.91 12.00
N ALA A 73 -24.19 9.49 10.74
CA ALA A 73 -22.89 9.34 10.10
C ALA A 73 -22.16 10.69 9.96
N VAL A 74 -22.84 11.75 9.52
CA VAL A 74 -22.26 13.09 9.36
C VAL A 74 -21.82 13.67 10.71
N GLU A 75 -22.62 13.49 11.77
CA GLU A 75 -22.25 13.92 13.12
C GLU A 75 -20.97 13.22 13.60
N ASP A 76 -20.90 11.88 13.45
CA ASP A 76 -19.72 11.07 13.78
C ASP A 76 -18.49 11.50 12.96
N MET A 77 -18.65 11.76 11.66
CA MET A 77 -17.56 12.18 10.77
C MET A 77 -17.03 13.58 11.11
N ARG A 78 -17.92 14.52 11.47
CA ARG A 78 -17.52 15.86 11.89
C ARG A 78 -16.81 15.82 13.24
N ASP A 79 -17.28 15.00 14.16
CA ASP A 79 -16.59 14.75 15.42
C ASP A 79 -15.18 14.18 15.18
N PHE A 80 -15.05 13.21 14.28
CA PHE A 80 -13.76 12.68 13.87
C PHE A 80 -12.83 13.76 13.30
N SER A 81 -13.36 14.64 12.43
CA SER A 81 -12.57 15.75 11.85
C SER A 81 -12.13 16.79 12.88
N ARG A 82 -13.04 17.25 13.75
CA ARG A 82 -12.72 18.21 14.84
C ARG A 82 -11.65 17.68 15.78
N ASN A 83 -11.64 16.36 15.98
CA ASN A 83 -10.65 15.69 16.81
C ASN A 83 -9.38 15.30 16.04
N GLY A 84 -9.06 15.98 14.93
CA GLY A 84 -7.81 15.77 14.19
C GLY A 84 -7.66 14.35 13.63
N GLY A 85 -8.77 13.70 13.29
CA GLY A 85 -8.78 12.33 12.78
C GLY A 85 -8.50 11.25 13.83
N VAL A 86 -8.63 11.57 15.12
CA VAL A 86 -8.54 10.60 16.23
C VAL A 86 -9.74 10.77 17.14
N GLN A 87 -10.70 9.85 17.04
CA GLN A 87 -11.90 9.82 17.86
C GLN A 87 -11.69 8.92 19.08
N VAL A 88 -12.16 9.37 20.25
CA VAL A 88 -12.17 8.59 21.48
C VAL A 88 -13.62 8.44 21.94
N LYS A 89 -14.10 7.20 22.06
CA LYS A 89 -15.44 6.88 22.54
C LYS A 89 -15.37 6.17 23.89
N ASP A 90 -16.30 6.49 24.77
CA ASP A 90 -16.50 5.77 26.03
C ASP A 90 -17.19 4.44 25.77
N LEU A 91 -16.68 3.38 26.40
CA LEU A 91 -17.28 2.05 26.45
C LEU A 91 -17.76 1.73 27.88
N ALA A 92 -18.57 0.69 28.01
CA ALA A 92 -18.96 0.17 29.32
C ALA A 92 -17.73 -0.21 30.16
N GLY A 93 -17.83 -0.01 31.48
CA GLY A 93 -16.73 -0.29 32.41
C GLY A 93 -15.58 0.73 32.36
N GLY A 94 -15.79 1.90 31.77
CA GLY A 94 -14.80 2.99 31.72
C GLY A 94 -13.71 2.80 30.67
N ALA A 95 -13.78 1.73 29.87
CA ALA A 95 -12.86 1.53 28.76
C ALA A 95 -13.04 2.60 27.68
N LYS A 96 -11.98 2.87 26.92
CA LYS A 96 -11.97 3.83 25.82
C LYS A 96 -11.75 3.10 24.49
N LEU A 97 -12.49 3.48 23.46
CA LEU A 97 -12.27 3.06 22.08
C LEU A 97 -11.62 4.21 21.30
N VAL A 98 -10.43 3.97 20.77
CA VAL A 98 -9.68 4.93 19.94
C VAL A 98 -9.79 4.52 18.47
N ILE A 99 -10.35 5.42 17.65
CA ILE A 99 -10.59 5.21 16.23
C ILE A 99 -9.80 6.26 15.44
N PHE A 100 -9.02 5.82 14.47
CA PHE A 100 -8.26 6.67 13.54
C PHE A 100 -8.06 5.92 12.22
N ASP A 101 -7.74 6.65 11.16
CA ASP A 101 -7.33 6.02 9.90
C ASP A 101 -6.02 5.28 10.12
N TYR A 102 -6.07 3.95 9.99
CA TYR A 102 -4.92 3.11 10.32
C TYR A 102 -3.67 3.59 9.59
N ASN A 103 -2.75 4.12 10.38
CA ASN A 103 -1.42 4.49 9.98
C ASN A 103 -0.45 3.82 10.96
N LYS A 104 0.57 3.15 10.42
CA LYS A 104 1.52 2.36 11.23
C LYS A 104 2.28 3.21 12.26
N ALA A 105 2.63 4.44 11.92
CA ALA A 105 3.35 5.32 12.84
C ALA A 105 2.42 5.81 13.97
N VAL A 106 1.16 6.10 13.65
CA VAL A 106 0.14 6.48 14.65
C VAL A 106 -0.19 5.31 15.58
N SER A 107 -0.28 4.08 15.06
CA SER A 107 -0.58 2.90 15.87
C SER A 107 0.55 2.54 16.86
N GLN A 108 1.80 2.88 16.54
CA GLN A 108 2.94 2.72 17.45
C GLN A 108 2.89 3.64 18.68
N ILE A 109 2.04 4.67 18.68
CA ILE A 109 1.84 5.54 19.85
C ILE A 109 0.89 4.89 20.87
N ILE A 110 -0.20 4.29 20.39
CA ILE A 110 -1.23 3.69 21.25
C ILE A 110 -0.86 2.27 21.69
N GLY A 111 -0.12 1.51 20.87
CA GLY A 111 0.28 0.14 21.20
C GLY A 111 1.00 -0.04 22.54
N PRO A 112 1.88 0.89 22.97
CA PRO A 112 2.51 0.85 24.29
C PRO A 112 1.61 1.24 25.48
N VAL A 113 0.38 1.73 25.25
CA VAL A 113 -0.56 2.02 26.35
C VAL A 113 -0.93 0.71 27.05
N ALA A 114 -0.75 0.65 28.36
CA ALA A 114 -0.98 -0.56 29.14
C ALA A 114 -2.41 -1.11 28.93
N GLY A 115 -2.48 -2.37 28.48
CA GLY A 115 -3.76 -3.06 28.20
C GLY A 115 -4.42 -2.69 26.88
N ALA A 116 -3.85 -1.79 26.07
CA ALA A 116 -4.41 -1.43 24.79
C ALA A 116 -4.34 -2.58 23.78
N GLU A 117 -5.47 -2.91 23.17
CA GLU A 117 -5.58 -3.98 22.19
C GLU A 117 -6.34 -3.51 20.94
N PHE A 118 -5.81 -3.80 19.75
CA PHE A 118 -6.54 -3.55 18.52
C PHE A 118 -7.63 -4.60 18.31
N LYS A 119 -8.88 -4.15 18.23
CA LYS A 119 -10.05 -4.99 18.02
C LYS A 119 -10.64 -4.76 16.63
N LYS A 120 -10.53 -5.79 15.78
CA LYS A 120 -10.92 -5.73 14.36
C LYS A 120 -12.42 -5.56 14.17
N ASP A 121 -13.23 -6.14 15.03
CA ASP A 121 -14.69 -6.09 15.04
C ASP A 121 -15.23 -4.67 15.25
N VAL A 122 -14.57 -3.89 16.10
CA VAL A 122 -14.92 -2.48 16.34
C VAL A 122 -14.04 -1.50 15.56
N GLY A 123 -13.04 -2.00 14.82
CA GLY A 123 -12.16 -1.22 13.96
C GLY A 123 -11.32 -0.19 14.71
N GLY A 124 -10.89 -0.48 15.95
CA GLY A 124 -10.18 0.49 16.79
C GLY A 124 -9.39 -0.15 17.92
N TRP A 125 -8.66 0.68 18.67
CA TRP A 125 -7.91 0.26 19.85
C TRP A 125 -8.77 0.41 21.10
N VAL A 126 -8.92 -0.66 21.87
CA VAL A 126 -9.62 -0.64 23.14
C VAL A 126 -8.60 -0.50 24.26
N VAL A 127 -8.76 0.53 25.08
CA VAL A 127 -7.96 0.78 26.29
C VAL A 127 -8.83 0.49 27.52
N PRO A 128 -8.45 -0.46 28.39
CA PRO A 128 -9.20 -0.80 29.59
C PRO A 128 -9.33 0.40 30.55
N GLY A 129 -10.50 0.53 31.20
CA GLY A 129 -10.81 1.66 32.08
C GLY A 129 -10.00 1.71 33.38
N ASP A 130 -9.43 0.57 33.78
CA ASP A 130 -8.52 0.40 34.91
C ASP A 130 -7.04 0.57 34.52
N SER A 131 -6.76 0.93 33.26
CA SER A 131 -5.39 1.16 32.82
C SER A 131 -4.77 2.31 33.61
N LYS A 132 -3.60 2.08 34.19
CA LYS A 132 -2.78 3.13 34.83
C LYS A 132 -2.50 4.29 33.89
N ALA A 133 -2.55 4.07 32.59
CA ALA A 133 -2.40 5.11 31.58
C ALA A 133 -3.54 6.14 31.57
N LEU A 134 -4.71 5.82 32.13
CA LEU A 134 -5.87 6.71 32.25
C LEU A 134 -5.87 7.52 33.56
N VAL A 135 -5.00 7.17 34.52
CA VAL A 135 -4.92 7.87 35.80
C VAL A 135 -4.00 9.08 35.63
N ALA A 136 -4.57 10.27 35.80
CA ALA A 136 -3.81 11.51 35.93
C ALA A 136 -3.30 11.68 37.37
N GLU A 137 -2.02 11.98 37.55
CA GLU A 137 -1.54 12.56 38.80
C GLU A 137 -1.98 14.03 38.88
N GLN A 138 -2.20 14.56 40.09
CA GLN A 138 -2.79 15.90 40.28
C GLN A 138 -2.05 16.96 39.45
N GLY A 139 -2.77 17.56 38.48
CA GLY A 139 -2.27 18.62 37.62
C GLY A 139 -1.52 18.18 36.36
N GLN A 140 -1.43 16.87 36.06
CA GLN A 140 -0.81 16.36 34.83
C GLN A 140 -1.84 15.67 33.91
N SER A 141 -1.63 15.76 32.59
CA SER A 141 -2.39 14.95 31.64
C SER A 141 -2.03 13.46 31.83
N SER A 142 -3.02 12.58 31.70
CA SER A 142 -2.74 11.14 31.74
C SER A 142 -1.84 10.72 30.57
N TYR A 143 -1.13 9.60 30.70
CA TYR A 143 -0.33 9.06 29.58
C TYR A 143 -1.19 8.82 28.34
N PHE A 144 -2.44 8.39 28.55
CA PHE A 144 -3.42 8.24 27.48
C PHE A 144 -3.72 9.57 26.80
N ASP A 145 -3.98 10.66 27.54
CA ASP A 145 -4.25 11.98 26.95
C ASP A 145 -3.04 12.50 26.16
N LEU A 146 -1.82 12.30 26.67
CA LEU A 146 -0.59 12.63 25.96
C LEU A 146 -0.46 11.82 24.66
N ALA A 147 -0.76 10.52 24.70
CA ALA A 147 -0.77 9.66 23.53
C ALA A 147 -1.81 10.13 22.49
N ILE A 148 -3.05 10.43 22.90
CA ILE A 148 -4.10 10.92 22.01
C ILE A 148 -3.71 12.26 21.37
N ASN A 149 -3.20 13.21 22.15
CA ASN A 149 -2.77 14.50 21.62
C ASN A 149 -1.60 14.35 20.62
N LYS A 150 -0.66 13.45 20.91
CA LYS A 150 0.43 13.13 19.98
C LYS A 150 -0.09 12.48 18.69
N MET A 151 -1.04 11.54 18.80
CA MET A 151 -1.68 10.92 17.64
C MET A 151 -2.39 11.96 16.76
N ARG A 152 -3.15 12.88 17.36
CA ARG A 152 -3.84 13.98 16.64
C ARG A 152 -2.86 14.89 15.90
N GLY A 153 -1.75 15.24 16.54
CA GLY A 153 -0.67 16.00 15.92
C GLY A 153 -0.11 15.27 14.71
N MET A 154 0.23 13.98 14.85
CA MET A 154 0.76 13.16 13.76
C MET A 154 -0.24 12.97 12.60
N VAL A 155 -1.52 12.72 12.88
CA VAL A 155 -2.55 12.59 11.83
C VAL A 155 -2.67 13.90 11.04
N THR A 156 -2.65 15.03 11.74
CA THR A 156 -2.67 16.36 11.12
C THR A 156 -1.44 16.59 10.24
N GLU A 157 -0.26 16.27 10.75
CA GLU A 157 1.02 16.38 10.01
C GLU A 157 1.01 15.49 8.75
N ILE A 158 0.59 14.23 8.88
CA ILE A 158 0.49 13.28 7.77
C ILE A 158 -0.51 13.80 6.72
N SER A 159 -1.67 14.30 7.14
CA SER A 159 -2.67 14.88 6.25
C SER A 159 -2.13 16.10 5.48
N GLN A 160 -1.42 17.00 6.17
CA GLN A 160 -0.78 18.15 5.54
C GLN A 160 0.32 17.72 4.56
N ALA A 161 1.13 16.73 4.93
CA ALA A 161 2.16 16.17 4.04
C ALA A 161 1.54 15.52 2.80
N HIS A 162 0.38 14.88 2.95
CA HIS A 162 -0.36 14.28 1.85
C HIS A 162 -0.90 15.34 0.87
N GLU A 163 -1.53 16.40 1.37
CA GLU A 163 -2.01 17.49 0.50
C GLU A 163 -0.84 18.25 -0.13
N SER A 164 0.24 18.47 0.62
CA SER A 164 1.47 19.06 0.08
C SER A 164 2.04 18.25 -1.08
N ILE A 165 2.16 16.92 -0.96
CA ILE A 165 2.72 16.10 -2.05
C ILE A 165 1.79 16.08 -3.27
N LYS A 166 0.46 16.07 -3.08
CA LYS A 166 -0.53 16.14 -4.16
C LYS A 166 -0.43 17.47 -4.92
N ASN A 167 -0.30 18.58 -4.21
CA ASN A 167 -0.14 19.90 -4.82
C ASN A 167 1.16 19.99 -5.60
N LEU A 168 2.27 19.53 -5.03
CA LEU A 168 3.57 19.47 -5.72
C LEU A 168 3.54 18.58 -6.97
N ALA A 169 2.80 17.47 -6.92
CA ALA A 169 2.57 16.60 -8.07
C ALA A 169 1.73 17.31 -9.15
N ALA A 170 0.65 17.98 -8.76
CA ALA A 170 -0.20 18.75 -9.65
C ALA A 170 0.52 19.93 -10.32
N GLU A 171 1.34 20.66 -9.56
CA GLU A 171 2.20 21.73 -10.07
C GLU A 171 3.21 21.21 -11.10
N HIS A 172 3.78 20.03 -10.87
CA HIS A 172 4.68 19.39 -11.83
C HIS A 172 3.98 19.10 -13.16
N ALA A 173 2.77 18.52 -13.13
CA ALA A 173 1.97 18.28 -14.34
C ALA A 173 1.61 19.59 -15.05
N LYS A 174 1.18 20.61 -14.30
CA LYS A 174 0.84 21.94 -14.82
C LYS A 174 2.04 22.60 -15.50
N GLY A 175 3.24 22.48 -14.94
CA GLY A 175 4.48 22.98 -15.54
C GLY A 175 4.84 22.32 -16.89
N LYS A 176 4.20 21.19 -17.23
CA LYS A 176 4.32 20.49 -18.50
C LYS A 176 3.09 20.67 -19.41
N ASN A 177 2.17 21.57 -19.06
CA ASN A 177 0.88 21.76 -19.74
C ASN A 177 0.01 20.48 -19.78
N LEU A 178 0.10 19.64 -18.74
CA LEU A 178 -0.66 18.41 -18.59
C LEU A 178 -1.59 18.49 -17.36
N LYS A 179 -2.72 17.78 -17.41
CA LYS A 179 -3.60 17.57 -16.27
C LYS A 179 -3.02 16.48 -15.35
N PRO A 180 -3.05 16.66 -14.02
CA PRO A 180 -2.58 15.62 -13.12
C PRO A 180 -3.62 14.49 -13.00
N GLY A 181 -3.21 13.26 -13.30
CA GLY A 181 -3.91 12.03 -12.94
C GLY A 181 -3.26 11.44 -11.70
N ILE A 182 -3.77 11.78 -10.52
CA ILE A 182 -3.22 11.30 -9.25
C ILE A 182 -3.82 9.93 -8.90
N HIS A 183 -2.95 8.94 -8.67
CA HIS A 183 -3.30 7.58 -8.31
C HIS A 183 -2.64 7.16 -7.01
N TYR A 184 -3.19 6.10 -6.41
CA TYR A 184 -2.60 5.42 -5.26
C TYR A 184 -2.20 4.00 -5.66
N PRO A 185 -1.14 3.46 -5.05
CA PRO A 185 -0.72 2.10 -5.31
C PRO A 185 -1.80 1.07 -5.02
N GLU A 186 -2.00 0.15 -5.96
CA GLU A 186 -2.83 -1.03 -5.79
C GLU A 186 -1.96 -2.26 -5.56
N THR A 187 -2.52 -3.26 -4.87
CA THR A 187 -1.86 -4.57 -4.74
C THR A 187 -1.79 -5.26 -6.08
N ASP A 188 -0.70 -6.00 -6.31
CA ASP A 188 -0.40 -6.70 -7.56
C ASP A 188 -0.12 -5.77 -8.76
N GLN A 189 0.32 -4.54 -8.48
CA GLN A 189 0.72 -3.56 -9.49
C GLN A 189 2.20 -3.18 -9.34
N SER A 190 2.77 -2.66 -10.42
CA SER A 190 4.14 -2.15 -10.44
C SER A 190 4.19 -0.78 -11.10
N TYR A 191 4.91 0.12 -10.45
CA TYR A 191 5.02 1.52 -10.88
C TYR A 191 6.47 1.83 -11.20
N THR A 192 6.74 2.34 -12.41
CA THR A 192 8.10 2.60 -12.88
C THR A 192 8.22 4.03 -13.34
N GLY A 193 9.33 4.70 -12.98
CA GLY A 193 9.65 6.05 -13.39
C GLY A 193 10.22 6.90 -12.26
N PRO A 194 10.51 8.18 -12.53
CA PRO A 194 11.18 9.05 -11.58
C PRO A 194 10.26 9.54 -10.46
N ILE A 195 10.83 9.66 -9.25
CA ILE A 195 10.22 10.40 -8.15
C ILE A 195 10.34 11.89 -8.45
N ILE A 196 9.22 12.55 -8.72
CA ILE A 196 9.17 13.96 -9.11
C ILE A 196 9.21 14.91 -7.91
N ASN A 197 8.74 14.45 -6.74
CA ASN A 197 8.82 15.13 -5.45
C ASN A 197 8.69 14.10 -4.32
N ALA A 198 9.22 14.43 -3.15
CA ALA A 198 9.10 13.63 -1.94
C ALA A 198 9.09 14.55 -0.69
N ASN A 199 8.44 14.09 0.37
CA ASN A 199 8.52 14.65 1.71
C ASN A 199 8.69 13.51 2.73
N GLY A 200 8.66 13.83 4.03
CA GLY A 200 8.90 12.86 5.10
C GLY A 200 7.86 11.72 5.20
N HIS A 201 6.68 11.89 4.59
CA HIS A 201 5.60 10.91 4.66
C HIS A 201 5.27 10.26 3.30
N TYR A 202 5.48 11.00 2.21
CA TYR A 202 5.04 10.59 0.88
C TYR A 202 6.06 10.88 -0.22
N ALA A 203 5.98 10.10 -1.29
CA ALA A 203 6.71 10.32 -2.54
C ALA A 203 5.76 10.28 -3.74
N ALA A 204 5.91 11.23 -4.66
CA ALA A 204 5.16 11.27 -5.91
C ALA A 204 6.02 10.73 -7.05
N GLN A 205 5.59 9.65 -7.69
CA GLN A 205 6.25 9.03 -8.83
C GLN A 205 5.52 9.38 -10.13
N LEU A 206 6.26 9.78 -11.16
CA LEU A 206 5.74 9.84 -12.53
C LEU A 206 5.69 8.43 -13.11
N THR A 207 4.49 7.91 -13.37
CA THR A 207 4.29 6.52 -13.81
C THR A 207 3.80 6.38 -15.24
N GLY A 208 3.42 7.49 -15.88
CA GLY A 208 3.06 7.52 -17.28
C GLY A 208 2.62 8.90 -17.76
N ILE A 209 2.56 9.07 -19.08
CA ILE A 209 1.98 10.25 -19.72
C ILE A 209 1.07 9.74 -20.84
N GLU A 210 -0.17 10.23 -20.87
CA GLU A 210 -1.13 10.00 -21.95
C GLU A 210 -1.30 11.30 -22.74
N ASP A 211 -0.41 11.51 -23.71
CA ASP A 211 -0.33 12.76 -24.49
C ASP A 211 -1.64 13.11 -25.20
N GLN A 212 -2.34 12.11 -25.73
CA GLN A 212 -3.61 12.31 -26.45
C GLN A 212 -4.71 12.91 -25.57
N LYS A 213 -4.69 12.63 -24.26
CA LYS A 213 -5.65 13.19 -23.29
C LYS A 213 -5.06 14.37 -22.52
N GLY A 214 -3.79 14.68 -22.73
CA GLY A 214 -3.05 15.68 -21.97
C GLY A 214 -3.02 15.35 -20.48
N VAL A 215 -2.83 14.08 -20.11
CA VAL A 215 -2.82 13.63 -18.70
C VAL A 215 -1.45 13.08 -18.32
N MET A 216 -0.96 13.49 -17.15
CA MET A 216 0.24 12.95 -16.51
C MET A 216 -0.16 12.06 -15.34
N PHE A 217 0.19 10.77 -15.38
CA PHE A 217 -0.11 9.82 -14.32
C PHE A 217 0.95 9.89 -13.22
N LEU A 218 0.49 10.21 -12.01
CA LEU A 218 1.31 10.43 -10.84
C LEU A 218 0.83 9.51 -9.73
N THR A 219 1.72 8.64 -9.22
CA THR A 219 1.38 7.72 -8.12
C THR A 219 1.96 8.23 -6.82
N ILE A 220 1.13 8.32 -5.76
CA ILE A 220 1.54 8.78 -4.44
C ILE A 220 1.81 7.58 -3.53
N HIS A 221 3.06 7.43 -3.09
CA HIS A 221 3.52 6.34 -2.24
C HIS A 221 3.72 6.83 -0.81
N GLU A 222 3.36 6.01 0.19
CA GLU A 222 3.76 6.24 1.58
C GLU A 222 5.22 5.82 1.81
N GLN A 223 6.08 6.74 2.26
CA GLN A 223 7.49 6.48 2.56
C GLN A 223 7.66 5.29 3.52
N ALA A 224 6.84 5.24 4.57
CA ALA A 224 6.89 4.17 5.58
C ALA A 224 6.59 2.77 5.00
N ALA A 225 5.87 2.68 3.88
CA ALA A 225 5.56 1.42 3.21
C ALA A 225 6.68 0.95 2.28
N LEU A 226 7.55 1.84 1.81
CA LEU A 226 8.60 1.54 0.84
C LEU A 226 9.78 0.74 1.43
N GLY A 227 9.90 0.70 2.77
CA GLY A 227 10.98 0.01 3.47
C GLY A 227 12.35 0.70 3.38
N LYS A 228 12.45 1.77 2.58
CA LYS A 228 13.58 2.70 2.50
C LYS A 228 13.04 4.07 2.08
N GLU A 229 13.76 5.12 2.49
CA GLU A 229 13.46 6.47 2.02
C GLU A 229 13.76 6.59 0.52
N VAL A 230 12.86 7.24 -0.21
CA VAL A 230 13.06 7.60 -1.62
C VAL A 230 13.05 9.12 -1.76
N LEU A 231 13.88 9.62 -2.66
CA LEU A 231 14.14 11.05 -2.81
C LEU A 231 13.73 11.52 -4.21
N LYS A 232 13.48 12.82 -4.31
CA LYS A 232 13.26 13.48 -5.60
C LYS A 232 14.44 13.24 -6.53
N GLY A 233 14.16 12.79 -7.75
CA GLY A 233 15.15 12.47 -8.77
C GLY A 233 15.47 10.98 -8.88
N ASP A 234 15.12 10.17 -7.87
CA ASP A 234 15.31 8.71 -7.95
C ASP A 234 14.47 8.13 -9.10
N ASP A 235 15.08 7.38 -10.00
CA ASP A 235 14.37 6.61 -11.03
C ASP A 235 14.21 5.17 -10.54
N LEU A 236 12.97 4.79 -10.21
CA LEU A 236 12.66 3.57 -9.46
C LEU A 236 11.58 2.73 -10.14
N ARG A 237 11.59 1.44 -9.82
CA ARG A 237 10.45 0.53 -9.92
C ARG A 237 9.98 0.14 -8.53
N ILE A 238 8.71 0.33 -8.25
CA ILE A 238 8.06 -0.01 -6.97
C ILE A 238 7.00 -1.09 -7.25
N ASP A 239 7.26 -2.30 -6.76
CA ASP A 239 6.37 -3.45 -6.89
C ASP A 239 5.53 -3.61 -5.62
N TYR A 240 4.20 -3.58 -5.73
CA TYR A 240 3.26 -3.87 -4.65
C TYR A 240 2.71 -5.27 -4.83
N ARG A 241 3.08 -6.21 -3.95
CA ARG A 241 2.71 -7.62 -4.11
C ARG A 241 1.32 -7.94 -3.51
N PRO A 242 0.72 -9.09 -3.87
CA PRO A 242 -0.56 -9.52 -3.29
C PRO A 242 -0.55 -9.67 -1.76
N ASP A 243 0.60 -9.96 -1.17
CA ASP A 243 0.81 -10.05 0.29
C ASP A 243 1.03 -8.68 0.96
N ARG A 244 0.88 -7.58 0.20
CA ARG A 244 1.13 -6.19 0.60
C ARG A 244 2.60 -5.87 0.91
N SER A 245 3.54 -6.77 0.62
CA SER A 245 4.95 -6.42 0.66
C SER A 245 5.29 -5.49 -0.51
N VAL A 246 6.18 -4.54 -0.25
CA VAL A 246 6.64 -3.56 -1.23
C VAL A 246 8.11 -3.81 -1.53
N GLN A 247 8.47 -3.80 -2.81
CA GLN A 247 9.86 -3.93 -3.25
C GLN A 247 10.24 -2.72 -4.10
N VAL A 248 11.31 -2.02 -3.70
CA VAL A 248 11.82 -0.83 -4.41
C VAL A 248 13.16 -1.13 -5.07
N ARG A 249 13.23 -0.99 -6.39
CA ARG A 249 14.43 -1.22 -7.21
C ARG A 249 14.77 0.06 -7.98
N THR A 250 16.04 0.33 -8.22
CA THR A 250 16.45 1.40 -9.16
C THR A 250 16.18 0.96 -10.60
N THR A 251 15.78 1.90 -11.46
CA THR A 251 15.52 1.63 -12.88
C THR A 251 16.77 1.15 -13.62
N GLU A 252 17.97 1.60 -13.23
CA GLU A 252 19.23 1.10 -13.80
C GLU A 252 19.43 -0.39 -13.54
N VAL A 253 19.37 -0.82 -12.27
CA VAL A 253 19.42 -2.24 -11.91
C VAL A 253 18.34 -3.04 -12.65
N PHE A 254 17.13 -2.50 -12.80
CA PHE A 254 16.09 -3.17 -13.59
C PHE A 254 16.43 -3.28 -15.08
N ARG A 255 16.94 -2.22 -15.71
CA ARG A 255 17.39 -2.23 -17.11
C ARG A 255 18.54 -3.21 -17.31
N GLN A 256 19.50 -3.22 -16.39
CA GLN A 256 20.61 -4.18 -16.40
C GLN A 256 20.07 -5.61 -16.28
N GLN A 257 19.16 -5.88 -15.34
CA GLN A 257 18.53 -7.20 -15.19
C GLN A 257 17.75 -7.62 -16.44
N GLN A 258 17.03 -6.72 -17.10
CA GLN A 258 16.34 -7.01 -18.36
C GLN A 258 17.32 -7.33 -19.49
N ALA A 259 18.39 -6.55 -19.64
CA ALA A 259 19.43 -6.78 -20.64
C ALA A 259 20.16 -8.11 -20.41
N GLU A 260 20.51 -8.41 -19.15
CA GLU A 260 21.07 -9.70 -18.76
C GLU A 260 20.12 -10.86 -19.08
N ARG A 261 18.81 -10.69 -18.84
CA ARG A 261 17.80 -11.71 -19.14
C ARG A 261 17.66 -11.95 -20.64
N GLN A 262 17.60 -10.89 -21.45
CA GLN A 262 17.58 -11.00 -22.91
C GLN A 262 18.84 -11.70 -23.44
N LYS A 263 20.01 -11.39 -22.86
CA LYS A 263 21.27 -12.07 -23.19
C LYS A 263 21.19 -13.56 -22.88
N LEU A 264 20.62 -13.95 -21.74
CA LEU A 264 20.43 -15.37 -21.40
C LEU A 264 19.42 -16.07 -22.31
N GLU A 265 18.34 -15.39 -22.70
CA GLU A 265 17.37 -15.90 -23.68
C GLU A 265 18.02 -16.11 -25.06
N GLN A 266 18.90 -15.21 -25.49
CA GLN A 266 19.69 -15.37 -26.71
C GLN A 266 20.63 -16.59 -26.61
N VAL A 267 21.35 -16.75 -25.49
CA VAL A 267 22.22 -17.92 -25.29
C VAL A 267 21.43 -19.22 -25.33
N ALA A 268 20.22 -19.25 -24.75
CA ALA A 268 19.35 -20.41 -24.83
C ALA A 268 18.97 -20.76 -26.29
N ALA A 269 18.61 -19.75 -27.09
CA ALA A 269 18.27 -19.93 -28.51
C ALA A 269 19.46 -20.40 -29.35
N GLU A 270 20.68 -19.91 -29.07
CA GLU A 270 21.90 -20.36 -29.75
C GLU A 270 22.27 -21.82 -29.40
N LYS A 271 21.94 -22.27 -28.17
CA LYS A 271 22.23 -23.63 -27.70
C LYS A 271 21.21 -24.66 -28.19
N MET A 272 19.99 -24.24 -28.50
CA MET A 272 18.91 -25.13 -28.91
C MET A 272 17.86 -24.35 -29.70
N ASP A 273 17.62 -24.78 -30.94
CA ASP A 273 16.56 -24.21 -31.77
C ASP A 273 15.18 -24.45 -31.12
N GLY A 274 14.34 -23.43 -31.10
CA GLY A 274 13.03 -23.47 -30.44
C GLY A 274 13.07 -23.58 -28.90
N ALA A 275 14.21 -23.29 -28.26
CA ALA A 275 14.35 -23.35 -26.81
C ALA A 275 13.28 -22.54 -26.07
N LYS A 276 12.61 -23.17 -25.10
CA LYS A 276 11.70 -22.46 -24.18
C LYS A 276 12.48 -21.98 -22.96
N VAL A 277 12.31 -20.71 -22.60
CA VAL A 277 12.93 -20.13 -21.40
C VAL A 277 11.87 -19.83 -20.36
N PHE A 278 12.05 -20.39 -19.17
CA PHE A 278 11.13 -20.23 -18.04
C PHE A 278 11.84 -19.51 -16.89
N ASN A 279 11.08 -18.75 -16.10
CA ASN A 279 11.59 -18.30 -14.81
C ASN A 279 11.43 -19.42 -13.78
N ALA A 280 12.44 -19.60 -12.93
CA ALA A 280 12.35 -20.51 -11.80
C ALA A 280 11.19 -20.09 -10.89
N SER A 281 10.32 -21.04 -10.57
CA SER A 281 9.29 -20.84 -9.56
C SER A 281 9.92 -20.94 -8.19
N THR A 282 9.75 -19.89 -7.38
CA THR A 282 10.22 -19.84 -5.99
C THR A 282 9.29 -20.54 -5.00
N LYS A 283 8.25 -21.23 -5.49
CA LYS A 283 7.34 -22.00 -4.64
C LYS A 283 8.07 -23.19 -4.02
N ASP A 284 7.66 -23.59 -2.82
CA ASP A 284 8.29 -24.70 -2.11
C ASP A 284 8.21 -26.00 -2.90
N ASN A 285 9.25 -26.83 -2.73
CA ASN A 285 9.41 -28.13 -3.38
C ASN A 285 9.54 -28.06 -4.92
N LYS A 286 9.82 -26.88 -5.48
CA LYS A 286 10.24 -26.77 -6.89
C LYS A 286 11.70 -27.16 -7.02
N HIS A 287 11.97 -27.97 -8.04
CA HIS A 287 13.22 -28.67 -8.22
C HIS A 287 13.65 -28.58 -9.68
N TYR A 288 14.91 -28.23 -9.90
CA TYR A 288 15.49 -28.04 -11.22
C TYR A 288 16.86 -28.70 -11.25
N VAL A 289 17.05 -29.65 -12.18
CA VAL A 289 18.28 -30.42 -12.31
C VAL A 289 18.80 -30.28 -13.72
N GLY A 290 20.09 -30.00 -13.86
CA GLY A 290 20.73 -29.89 -15.16
C GLY A 290 21.93 -28.96 -15.15
N ASP A 291 22.51 -28.78 -16.34
CA ASP A 291 23.76 -28.06 -16.51
C ASP A 291 23.55 -26.55 -16.46
N VAL A 292 24.43 -25.84 -15.76
CA VAL A 292 24.51 -24.38 -15.82
C VAL A 292 25.17 -23.98 -17.13
N VAL A 293 24.38 -23.37 -18.00
CA VAL A 293 24.78 -23.04 -19.37
C VAL A 293 25.48 -21.68 -19.42
N GLU A 294 24.94 -20.70 -18.69
CA GLU A 294 25.47 -19.34 -18.63
C GLU A 294 25.07 -18.66 -17.32
N MET A 295 25.84 -17.66 -16.92
CA MET A 295 25.56 -16.84 -15.74
C MET A 295 25.80 -15.36 -16.03
N THR A 296 25.03 -14.52 -15.35
CA THR A 296 25.27 -13.08 -15.26
C THR A 296 25.45 -12.69 -13.78
N ASP A 297 25.52 -11.38 -13.51
CA ASP A 297 25.58 -10.89 -12.14
C ASP A 297 24.29 -11.22 -11.38
N HIS A 298 23.14 -11.16 -12.05
CA HIS A 298 21.84 -11.36 -11.40
C HIS A 298 21.18 -12.72 -11.67
N PHE A 299 21.59 -13.44 -12.71
CA PHE A 299 20.86 -14.61 -13.16
C PHE A 299 21.74 -15.81 -13.48
N VAL A 300 21.14 -16.99 -13.37
CA VAL A 300 21.74 -18.28 -13.74
C VAL A 300 20.82 -18.97 -14.74
N LEU A 301 21.34 -19.31 -15.92
CA LEU A 301 20.62 -20.08 -16.93
C LEU A 301 20.99 -21.56 -16.80
N GLN A 302 20.02 -22.39 -16.42
CA GLN A 302 20.17 -23.82 -16.28
C GLN A 302 19.39 -24.55 -17.37
N LYS A 303 19.98 -25.54 -18.04
CA LYS A 303 19.26 -26.46 -18.93
C LYS A 303 18.54 -27.51 -18.09
N SER A 304 17.35 -27.19 -17.60
CA SER A 304 16.63 -27.97 -16.59
C SER A 304 15.75 -29.09 -17.16
N ASN A 305 15.47 -29.10 -18.47
CA ASN A 305 14.73 -30.18 -19.13
C ASN A 305 15.21 -30.39 -20.58
N ARG A 306 14.57 -31.32 -21.30
CA ARG A 306 14.98 -31.72 -22.65
C ARG A 306 14.88 -30.57 -23.66
N ASP A 307 13.86 -29.71 -23.53
CA ASP A 307 13.44 -28.76 -24.57
C ASP A 307 13.46 -27.30 -24.08
N GLY A 308 14.16 -27.03 -22.98
CA GLY A 308 14.05 -25.74 -22.32
C GLY A 308 15.05 -25.48 -21.21
N PHE A 309 15.10 -24.20 -20.87
CA PHE A 309 15.99 -23.62 -19.89
C PHE A 309 15.19 -22.95 -18.79
N THR A 310 15.79 -22.86 -17.61
CA THR A 310 15.25 -22.13 -16.46
C THR A 310 16.22 -21.05 -16.05
N ILE A 311 15.72 -19.82 -15.91
CA ILE A 311 16.44 -18.69 -15.36
C ILE A 311 16.16 -18.61 -13.87
N HIS A 312 17.20 -18.68 -13.06
CA HIS A 312 17.16 -18.49 -11.62
C HIS A 312 17.67 -17.09 -11.26
N ASP A 313 17.00 -16.42 -10.32
CA ASP A 313 17.54 -15.24 -9.66
C ASP A 313 18.69 -15.67 -8.74
N ARG A 314 19.90 -15.19 -9.01
CA ARG A 314 21.11 -15.55 -8.28
C ARG A 314 21.04 -15.16 -6.81
N SER A 315 20.36 -14.06 -6.47
CA SER A 315 20.16 -13.63 -5.08
C SER A 315 19.26 -14.58 -4.28
N LYS A 316 18.52 -15.45 -4.97
CA LYS A 316 17.68 -16.49 -4.36
C LYS A 316 18.38 -17.83 -4.24
N LEU A 317 19.61 -17.97 -4.72
CA LEU A 317 20.37 -19.21 -4.63
C LEU A 317 21.29 -19.19 -3.41
N LYS A 318 21.26 -20.29 -2.64
CA LYS A 318 22.16 -20.53 -1.51
C LYS A 318 23.10 -21.67 -1.86
N GLY A 319 24.36 -21.33 -2.13
CA GLY A 319 25.42 -22.26 -2.53
C GLY A 319 26.28 -21.66 -3.64
N ASN A 320 27.38 -22.32 -3.99
CA ASN A 320 28.20 -21.93 -5.12
C ASN A 320 27.55 -22.45 -6.42
N VAL A 321 27.58 -21.62 -7.44
CA VAL A 321 27.10 -21.95 -8.79
C VAL A 321 28.25 -21.67 -9.75
N VAL A 322 28.65 -22.66 -10.52
CA VAL A 322 29.71 -22.53 -11.52
C VAL A 322 29.15 -22.91 -12.88
N LYS A 323 29.50 -22.11 -13.90
CA LYS A 323 29.16 -22.39 -15.30
C LYS A 323 29.77 -23.74 -15.73
N GLY A 324 28.96 -24.58 -16.37
CA GLY A 324 29.34 -25.91 -16.85
C GLY A 324 29.07 -27.04 -15.86
N GLU A 325 28.70 -26.74 -14.60
CA GLU A 325 28.37 -27.78 -13.62
C GLU A 325 26.92 -28.27 -13.75
N ASN A 326 26.72 -29.57 -13.48
CA ASN A 326 25.39 -30.15 -13.33
C ASN A 326 24.91 -29.94 -11.90
N LEU A 327 23.94 -29.06 -11.74
CA LEU A 327 23.43 -28.66 -10.42
C LEU A 327 22.04 -29.23 -10.18
N ASP A 328 21.76 -29.45 -8.90
CA ASP A 328 20.43 -29.72 -8.37
C ASP A 328 20.02 -28.50 -7.54
N VAL A 329 18.97 -27.78 -7.98
CA VAL A 329 18.44 -26.61 -7.28
C VAL A 329 17.05 -26.92 -6.74
N LYS A 330 16.92 -26.91 -5.41
CA LYS A 330 15.65 -27.16 -4.70
C LYS A 330 15.19 -25.92 -3.92
N TYR A 331 14.00 -25.41 -4.20
CA TYR A 331 13.44 -24.24 -3.52
C TYR A 331 12.70 -24.61 -2.23
N GLU A 332 13.08 -23.95 -1.15
CA GLU A 332 12.48 -24.04 0.19
C GLU A 332 12.37 -22.63 0.80
N ASN A 333 11.15 -22.23 1.17
CA ASN A 333 10.80 -20.91 1.68
C ASN A 333 11.27 -19.78 0.74
N GLY A 334 11.10 -19.97 -0.57
CA GLY A 334 11.53 -18.99 -1.58
C GLY A 334 13.04 -18.91 -1.85
N VAL A 335 13.84 -19.79 -1.25
CA VAL A 335 15.30 -19.85 -1.43
C VAL A 335 15.68 -21.17 -2.09
N GLY A 336 16.41 -21.11 -3.21
CA GLY A 336 16.95 -22.26 -3.92
C GLY A 336 18.23 -22.75 -3.29
N LYS A 337 18.22 -23.92 -2.66
CA LYS A 337 19.42 -24.60 -2.18
C LYS A 337 20.10 -25.31 -3.34
N VAL A 338 21.39 -25.02 -3.54
CA VAL A 338 22.20 -25.63 -4.58
C VAL A 338 22.91 -26.85 -4.00
N HIS A 339 22.63 -28.02 -4.57
CA HIS A 339 23.30 -29.27 -4.26
C HIS A 339 24.20 -29.65 -5.44
N GLU A 340 25.48 -29.82 -5.16
CA GLU A 340 26.43 -30.33 -6.14
C GLU A 340 26.10 -31.80 -6.39
N LYS A 341 25.76 -32.15 -7.63
CA LYS A 341 25.65 -33.56 -7.98
C LYS A 341 27.08 -34.09 -8.08
N ALA A 342 27.41 -35.09 -7.28
CA ALA A 342 28.69 -35.78 -7.37
C ALA A 342 28.95 -36.09 -8.85
N LYS A 343 30.02 -35.52 -9.42
CA LYS A 343 30.44 -35.75 -10.82
C LYS A 343 30.28 -37.24 -11.05
N GLY A 344 29.30 -37.62 -11.88
CA GLY A 344 29.09 -39.00 -12.23
C GLY A 344 30.43 -39.53 -12.67
N LYS A 345 30.97 -40.53 -11.94
CA LYS A 345 32.17 -41.26 -12.35
C LYS A 345 31.94 -41.58 -13.82
N GLU A 346 32.66 -40.92 -14.72
CA GLU A 346 32.76 -41.34 -16.10
C GLU A 346 33.10 -42.81 -16.03
N LEU A 347 32.17 -43.65 -16.51
CA LEU A 347 32.42 -45.06 -16.75
C LEU A 347 33.47 -45.12 -17.86
N ALA A 348 34.74 -45.01 -17.47
CA ALA A 348 35.89 -45.40 -18.27
C ALA A 348 35.74 -46.91 -18.53
N GLY A 349 35.06 -47.26 -19.61
CA GLY A 349 34.71 -48.66 -19.88
C GLY A 349 33.92 -48.84 -21.17
N ALA A 350 34.45 -48.35 -22.29
CA ALA A 350 34.00 -48.77 -23.63
C ALA A 350 35.11 -48.58 -24.68
N GLU A 351 36.27 -49.20 -24.46
CA GLU A 351 37.11 -49.71 -25.55
C GLU A 351 37.26 -51.22 -25.34
N ARG A 352 36.49 -51.98 -26.12
CA ARG A 352 36.84 -53.31 -26.61
C ARG A 352 36.22 -53.52 -27.98
#